data_AF-A0AAD2CDZ8-F1
#
_entry.id   AF-A0AAD2CDZ8-F1
#
_cell.length_a   1.000
_cell.length_b   1.000
_cell.length_c   1.000
_cell.angle_alpha   90.00
_cell.angle_beta   90.00
_cell.angle_gamma   90.00
#
_symmetry.space_group_name_H-M   'P 1'
#
loop_
_entity.id
_entity.type
_entity.pdbx_description
1 polymer ?
#
loop_
_entity_poly.entity_id
_entity_poly.type
_entity_poly.pdbx_seq_one_letter_code
_entity_poly.pdbx_strand_id
1 'polypeptide(L)'
;MLPALKILEEDEDVPVGYQLIELMTAFDVKMNLTLKKEFGEYTRKKAILVKAVYGLKSLGFTWKSLCTDVLKEQLEFQPCRRDINVWHHPCKRKDGLKYYEYILVYTDDVITISENPKAIMDKLNNFFVLKPDSIKEPTTYLGATIWKHKLDGDDYFTWAIGSEAYLQESLRSKLRQCN
;
A
#
# COMPACT_ATOMS: atom_id res chain seq x y z
N MET A 1 11.67 -12.21 16.19
CA MET A 1 10.87 -12.88 15.15
C MET A 1 10.99 -12.05 13.88
N LEU A 2 11.67 -12.55 12.83
CA LEU A 2 11.77 -11.84 11.56
C LEU A 2 10.45 -12.05 10.79
N PRO A 3 9.58 -11.03 10.64
CA PRO A 3 8.17 -11.26 10.27
C PRO A 3 7.97 -11.76 8.83
N ALA A 4 9.00 -11.68 7.97
CA ALA A 4 8.93 -12.00 6.55
C ALA A 4 9.99 -13.01 6.06
N LEU A 5 10.92 -13.44 6.94
CA LEU A 5 11.99 -14.37 6.61
C LEU A 5 11.88 -15.63 7.45
N LYS A 6 11.95 -16.80 6.81
CA LYS A 6 12.20 -18.08 7.47
C LYS A 6 13.66 -18.45 7.23
N ILE A 7 14.43 -18.61 8.29
CA ILE A 7 15.77 -19.19 8.23
C ILE A 7 15.59 -20.69 7.92
N LEU A 8 16.33 -21.19 6.93
CA LEU A 8 16.40 -22.61 6.63
C LEU A 8 17.50 -23.26 7.48
N GLU A 9 17.28 -24.51 7.90
CA GLU A 9 18.34 -25.35 8.45
C GLU A 9 19.37 -25.69 7.36
N GLU A 10 20.60 -26.09 7.74
CA GLU A 10 21.72 -26.28 6.79
C GLU A 10 21.40 -27.28 5.65
N ASP A 11 20.57 -28.28 5.95
CA ASP A 11 20.18 -29.38 5.06
C ASP A 11 18.74 -29.25 4.50
N GLU A 12 18.04 -28.13 4.75
CA GLU A 12 16.67 -27.93 4.27
C GLU A 12 16.67 -27.42 2.82
N ASP A 13 16.01 -28.17 1.93
CA ASP A 13 15.82 -27.76 0.53
C ASP A 13 14.90 -26.54 0.40
N VAL A 14 15.16 -25.71 -0.62
CA VAL A 14 14.33 -24.55 -0.93
C VAL A 14 13.01 -25.05 -1.54
N PRO A 15 11.85 -24.77 -0.93
CA PRO A 15 10.58 -25.24 -1.47
C PRO A 15 10.29 -24.64 -2.84
N VAL A 16 9.60 -25.41 -3.69
CA VAL A 16 9.20 -24.96 -5.03
C VAL A 16 8.37 -23.67 -4.93
N GLY A 17 8.73 -22.65 -5.71
CA GLY A 17 8.07 -21.33 -5.71
C GLY A 17 8.64 -20.32 -4.73
N TYR A 18 9.65 -20.69 -3.93
CA TYR A 18 10.36 -19.77 -3.02
C TYR A 18 11.71 -19.35 -3.60
N GLN A 19 12.11 -18.11 -3.33
CA GLN A 19 13.41 -17.58 -3.73
C GLN A 19 14.40 -17.73 -2.58
N LEU A 20 15.48 -18.48 -2.81
CA LEU A 20 16.59 -18.57 -1.86
C LEU A 20 17.31 -17.23 -1.79
N ILE A 21 17.57 -16.80 -0.57
CA ILE A 21 18.38 -15.64 -0.27
C ILE A 21 19.50 -16.12 0.65
N GLU A 22 20.72 -16.08 0.14
CA GLU A 22 21.91 -16.33 0.94
C GLU A 22 22.22 -15.06 1.74
N LEU A 23 22.25 -15.15 3.08
CA LEU A 23 22.51 -14.00 3.98
C LEU A 23 23.99 -13.59 3.98
N MET A 24 24.60 -13.49 2.80
CA MET A 24 25.86 -12.80 2.60
C MET A 24 25.61 -11.29 2.54
N THR A 25 26.52 -10.52 3.12
CA THR A 25 26.46 -9.05 3.16
C THR A 25 26.38 -8.43 1.77
N ALA A 26 25.17 -8.28 1.23
CA ALA A 26 24.74 -7.33 0.20
C ALA A 26 23.26 -7.61 -0.13
N PHE A 27 22.37 -6.74 0.35
CA PHE A 27 20.99 -6.70 -0.14
C PHE A 27 20.86 -5.42 -0.93
N ASP A 28 20.81 -5.50 -2.25
CA ASP A 28 20.50 -4.36 -3.11
C ASP A 28 19.09 -4.50 -3.68
N VAL A 29 18.11 -3.90 -3.02
CA VAL A 29 16.85 -3.45 -3.64
C VAL A 29 16.96 -1.92 -3.70
N LYS A 30 17.96 -1.46 -4.50
CA LYS A 30 18.65 -0.16 -4.44
C LYS A 30 18.92 0.35 -3.02
N MET A 31 19.49 -0.50 -2.17
CA MET A 31 19.73 -0.24 -0.76
C MET A 31 21.04 0.53 -0.60
N ASN A 32 20.98 1.85 -0.63
CA ASN A 32 21.93 2.60 0.17
C ASN A 32 21.53 2.36 1.63
N LEU A 33 22.21 1.44 2.32
CA LEU A 33 22.46 1.42 3.77
C LEU A 33 23.24 0.15 4.14
N THR A 34 24.52 0.34 4.44
CA THR A 34 25.39 -0.60 5.11
C THR A 34 24.75 -1.12 6.40
N LEU A 35 24.29 -2.36 6.43
CA LEU A 35 23.84 -3.01 7.67
C LEU A 35 25.05 -3.57 8.43
N LYS A 36 25.45 -2.83 9.46
CA LYS A 36 26.36 -3.27 10.52
C LYS A 36 25.63 -4.31 11.40
N LYS A 37 26.23 -5.49 11.61
CA LYS A 37 26.03 -6.40 12.77
C LYS A 37 24.60 -6.77 13.23
N GLU A 38 23.53 -6.55 12.44
CA GLU A 38 22.13 -6.74 12.89
C GLU A 38 21.62 -8.19 12.82
N PHE A 39 22.26 -9.06 12.03
CA PHE A 39 21.83 -10.48 11.92
C PHE A 39 22.53 -11.42 12.91
N GLY A 40 23.47 -10.93 13.72
CA GLY A 40 24.14 -11.71 14.77
C GLY A 40 24.54 -13.12 14.33
N GLU A 41 23.95 -14.13 14.98
CA GLU A 41 24.16 -15.57 14.74
C GLU A 41 23.62 -16.11 13.40
N TYR A 42 22.78 -15.36 12.69
CA TYR A 42 22.18 -15.77 11.43
C TYR A 42 23.03 -15.41 10.20
N THR A 43 24.21 -14.83 10.42
CA THR A 43 25.19 -14.52 9.38
C THR A 43 25.56 -15.79 8.61
N ARG A 44 25.47 -15.76 7.27
CA ARG A 44 25.71 -16.90 6.35
C ARG A 44 24.70 -18.06 6.41
N LYS A 45 23.56 -17.90 7.10
CA LYS A 45 22.47 -18.89 7.00
C LYS A 45 21.63 -18.65 5.74
N LYS A 46 21.00 -19.71 5.23
CA LYS A 46 20.03 -19.62 4.13
C LYS A 46 18.69 -19.14 4.69
N ALA A 47 17.97 -18.33 3.92
CA ALA A 47 16.61 -17.94 4.27
C ALA A 47 15.70 -17.89 3.04
N ILE A 48 14.40 -18.06 3.27
CA ILE A 48 13.35 -17.86 2.28
C ILE A 48 12.41 -16.75 2.72
N LEU A 49 11.88 -16.04 1.73
CA LEU A 49 10.83 -15.05 1.92
C LEU A 49 9.48 -15.77 2.10
N VAL A 50 8.88 -15.69 3.28
CA VAL A 50 7.59 -16.35 3.56
C VAL A 50 6.39 -15.40 3.49
N LYS A 51 6.65 -14.10 3.31
CA LYS A 51 5.62 -13.07 3.12
C LYS A 51 6.11 -12.06 2.10
N ALA A 52 5.17 -11.39 1.43
CA ALA A 52 5.52 -10.32 0.52
C ALA A 52 6.29 -9.21 1.24
N VAL A 53 7.42 -8.78 0.67
CA VAL A 53 8.21 -7.66 1.17
C VAL A 53 8.15 -6.52 0.16
N TYR A 54 7.98 -5.31 0.69
CA TYR A 54 7.95 -4.09 -0.08
C TYR A 54 9.24 -3.91 -0.90
N GLY A 55 9.13 -3.42 -2.14
CA GLY A 55 10.28 -3.14 -3.01
C GLY A 55 10.71 -4.27 -3.96
N LEU A 56 10.22 -5.49 -3.78
CA LEU A 56 10.43 -6.58 -4.76
C LEU A 56 9.55 -6.35 -5.99
N LYS A 57 10.19 -6.17 -7.15
CA LYS A 57 9.52 -5.84 -8.42
C LYS A 57 8.44 -6.86 -8.83
N SER A 58 8.72 -8.15 -8.64
CA SER A 58 7.77 -9.24 -8.93
C SER A 58 6.55 -9.19 -8.00
N LEU A 59 6.75 -8.92 -6.71
CA LEU A 59 5.67 -8.86 -5.73
C LEU A 59 4.74 -7.66 -5.95
N GLY A 60 5.28 -6.51 -6.38
CA GLY A 60 4.44 -5.36 -6.75
C GLY A 60 3.46 -5.67 -7.88
N PHE A 61 3.93 -6.42 -8.90
CA PHE A 61 3.07 -6.86 -10.01
C PHE A 61 2.01 -7.87 -9.54
N THR A 62 2.42 -8.89 -8.77
CA THR A 62 1.49 -9.90 -8.23
C THR A 62 0.43 -9.27 -7.34
N TRP A 63 0.81 -8.33 -6.46
CA TRP A 63 -0.12 -7.56 -5.63
C TRP A 63 -1.13 -6.81 -6.51
N LYS A 64 -0.65 -6.07 -7.52
CA LYS A 64 -1.52 -5.30 -8.41
C LYS A 64 -2.49 -6.20 -9.18
N SER A 65 -2.05 -7.39 -9.62
CA SER A 65 -2.91 -8.37 -10.29
C SER A 65 -4.00 -8.88 -9.35
N LEU A 66 -3.62 -9.39 -8.17
CA LEU A 66 -4.56 -9.89 -7.17
C LEU A 66 -5.59 -8.82 -6.76
N CYS A 67 -5.13 -7.59 -6.52
CA CYS A 67 -5.99 -6.47 -6.20
C CYS A 67 -6.95 -6.13 -7.35
N THR A 68 -6.47 -6.18 -8.60
CA THR A 68 -7.31 -5.97 -9.79
C THR A 68 -8.42 -7.01 -9.88
N ASP A 69 -8.09 -8.28 -9.65
CA ASP A 69 -9.08 -9.38 -9.72
C ASP A 69 -10.14 -9.22 -8.63
N VAL A 70 -9.75 -8.89 -7.40
CA VAL A 70 -10.70 -8.63 -6.31
C VAL A 70 -11.59 -7.43 -6.63
N LEU A 71 -11.03 -6.31 -7.08
CA LEU A 71 -11.80 -5.10 -7.38
C LEU A 71 -12.81 -5.33 -8.51
N LYS A 72 -12.43 -6.03 -9.58
CA LYS A 72 -13.31 -6.32 -10.72
C LYS A 72 -14.35 -7.40 -10.40
N GLU A 73 -13.89 -8.56 -9.96
CA GLU A 73 -14.71 -9.77 -9.92
C GLU A 73 -15.52 -9.88 -8.62
N GLN A 74 -15.06 -9.25 -7.53
CA GLN A 74 -15.70 -9.38 -6.21
C GLN A 74 -16.38 -8.08 -5.75
N LEU A 75 -15.86 -6.91 -6.14
CA LEU A 75 -16.44 -5.62 -5.77
C LEU A 75 -17.09 -4.89 -6.95
N GLU A 76 -17.01 -5.42 -8.17
CA GLU A 76 -17.63 -4.88 -9.39
C GLU A 76 -17.15 -3.46 -9.77
N PHE A 77 -15.94 -3.09 -9.35
CA PHE A 77 -15.31 -1.83 -9.72
C PHE A 77 -14.63 -1.93 -11.09
N GLN A 78 -14.73 -0.86 -11.87
CA GLN A 78 -14.10 -0.75 -13.17
C GLN A 78 -12.88 0.19 -13.10
N PRO A 79 -11.78 -0.13 -13.79
CA PRO A 79 -10.58 0.71 -13.78
C PRO A 79 -10.85 2.00 -14.55
N CYS A 80 -10.37 3.12 -14.02
CA CYS A 80 -10.38 4.38 -14.73
C CYS A 80 -9.36 4.35 -15.88
N ARG A 81 -9.74 4.86 -17.04
CA ARG A 81 -8.86 4.90 -18.23
C ARG A 81 -7.61 5.76 -18.03
N ARG A 82 -7.71 6.83 -17.22
CA ARG A 82 -6.67 7.86 -17.11
C ARG A 82 -5.71 7.63 -15.95
N ASP A 83 -6.15 6.90 -14.93
CA ASP A 83 -5.34 6.53 -13.78
C ASP A 83 -5.61 5.08 -13.40
N ILE A 84 -4.60 4.24 -13.55
CA ILE A 84 -4.66 2.79 -13.28
C ILE A 84 -4.86 2.45 -11.79
N ASN A 85 -4.72 3.43 -10.91
CA ASN A 85 -4.93 3.28 -9.48
C ASN A 85 -6.32 3.75 -9.04
N VAL A 86 -7.07 4.40 -9.93
CA VAL A 86 -8.43 4.87 -9.66
C VAL A 86 -9.42 3.89 -10.26
N TRP A 87 -10.41 3.51 -9.47
CA TRP A 87 -11.49 2.61 -9.85
C TRP A 87 -12.83 3.27 -9.56
N HIS A 88 -13.86 2.96 -10.34
CA HIS A 88 -15.20 3.50 -10.15
C HIS A 88 -16.29 2.43 -10.26
N HIS A 89 -17.37 2.62 -9.51
CA HIS A 89 -18.57 1.78 -9.54
C HIS A 89 -19.82 2.67 -9.51
N PRO A 90 -20.82 2.45 -10.39
CA PRO A 90 -22.06 3.23 -10.37
C PRO A 90 -22.92 2.87 -9.16
N CYS A 91 -23.37 3.88 -8.41
CA CYS A 91 -24.15 3.72 -7.19
C CYS A 91 -25.31 4.70 -7.13
N LYS A 92 -26.16 4.55 -6.11
CA LYS A 92 -27.32 5.39 -5.85
C LYS A 92 -27.30 5.81 -4.38
N ARG A 93 -27.35 7.13 -4.15
CA ARG A 93 -27.44 7.73 -2.82
C ARG A 93 -28.78 7.40 -2.17
N LYS A 94 -28.90 7.64 -0.87
CA LYS A 94 -30.15 7.51 -0.10
C LYS A 94 -31.30 8.36 -0.67
N ASP A 95 -31.00 9.54 -1.19
CA ASP A 95 -31.96 10.44 -1.85
C ASP A 95 -32.36 9.98 -3.27
N GLY A 96 -31.72 8.92 -3.76
CA GLY A 96 -31.95 8.34 -5.06
C GLY A 96 -31.13 8.94 -6.21
N LEU A 97 -30.26 9.92 -5.93
CA LEU A 97 -29.34 10.47 -6.92
C LEU A 97 -28.30 9.41 -7.32
N LYS A 98 -28.15 9.20 -8.63
CA LYS A 98 -27.11 8.34 -9.17
C LYS A 98 -25.76 9.05 -9.08
N TYR A 99 -24.74 8.33 -8.66
CA TYR A 99 -23.37 8.83 -8.55
C TYR A 99 -22.37 7.71 -8.82
N TYR A 100 -21.10 8.05 -8.93
CA TYR A 100 -20.02 7.06 -8.93
C TYR A 100 -19.33 7.07 -7.58
N GLU A 101 -19.16 5.90 -7.00
CA GLU A 101 -18.24 5.69 -5.90
C GLU A 101 -16.88 5.25 -6.45
N TYR A 102 -15.81 5.63 -5.74
CA TYR A 102 -14.44 5.43 -6.19
C TYR A 102 -13.62 4.68 -5.15
N ILE A 103 -12.67 3.88 -5.64
CA ILE A 103 -11.60 3.30 -4.84
C ILE A 103 -10.28 3.70 -5.49
N LEU A 104 -9.38 4.26 -4.71
CA LEU A 104 -8.01 4.57 -5.09
C LEU A 104 -7.10 3.60 -4.35
N VAL A 105 -6.33 2.79 -5.09
CA VAL A 105 -5.38 1.84 -4.51
C VAL A 105 -3.98 2.14 -5.02
N TYR A 106 -3.10 2.55 -4.11
CA TYR A 106 -1.69 2.82 -4.38
C TYR A 106 -0.83 2.02 -3.41
N THR A 107 -0.22 0.93 -3.90
CA THR A 107 0.54 -0.01 -3.07
C THR A 107 -0.22 -0.44 -1.81
N ASP A 108 0.14 0.11 -0.67
CA ASP A 108 -0.35 -0.12 0.69
C ASP A 108 -1.40 0.90 1.16
N ASP A 109 -1.59 1.99 0.42
CA ASP A 109 -2.62 3.00 0.68
C ASP A 109 -3.90 2.69 -0.11
N VAL A 110 -5.03 2.78 0.57
CA VAL A 110 -6.36 2.69 -0.03
C VAL A 110 -7.26 3.82 0.46
N ILE A 111 -7.90 4.52 -0.47
CA ILE A 111 -8.91 5.55 -0.18
C ILE A 111 -10.20 5.20 -0.92
N THR A 112 -11.33 5.37 -0.24
CA THR A 112 -12.65 5.17 -0.84
C THR A 112 -13.46 6.47 -0.79
N ILE A 113 -14.20 6.75 -1.86
CA ILE A 113 -15.06 7.93 -1.99
C ILE A 113 -16.46 7.41 -2.29
N SER A 114 -17.35 7.51 -1.30
CA SER A 114 -18.73 7.02 -1.39
C SER A 114 -19.60 7.73 -0.35
N GLU A 115 -20.92 7.62 -0.45
CA GLU A 115 -21.83 7.99 0.64
C GLU A 115 -21.68 7.02 1.83
N ASN A 116 -21.27 5.77 1.59
CA ASN A 116 -20.97 4.77 2.62
C ASN A 116 -19.60 4.11 2.37
N PRO A 117 -18.49 4.84 2.56
CA PRO A 117 -17.15 4.35 2.26
C PRO A 117 -16.74 3.17 3.14
N LYS A 118 -17.32 3.07 4.35
CA LYS A 118 -17.06 1.98 5.29
C LYS A 118 -17.53 0.62 4.75
N ALA A 119 -18.69 0.56 4.10
CA ALA A 119 -19.18 -0.69 3.50
C ALA A 119 -18.23 -1.24 2.43
N ILE A 120 -17.57 -0.35 1.68
CA ILE A 120 -16.54 -0.74 0.71
C ILE A 120 -15.31 -1.30 1.44
N MET A 121 -14.82 -0.59 2.46
CA MET A 121 -13.67 -1.03 3.25
C MET A 121 -13.93 -2.37 3.95
N ASP A 122 -15.12 -2.59 4.49
CA ASP A 122 -15.51 -3.84 5.15
C ASP A 122 -15.53 -5.01 4.15
N LYS A 123 -16.03 -4.79 2.92
CA LYS A 123 -15.95 -5.79 1.83
C LYS A 123 -14.49 -6.10 1.47
N LEU A 124 -13.66 -5.07 1.32
CA LEU A 124 -12.25 -5.20 0.98
C LEU A 124 -11.48 -5.95 2.09
N ASN A 125 -11.84 -5.72 3.35
CA ASN A 125 -11.22 -6.35 4.52
C ASN A 125 -11.40 -7.88 4.57
N ASN A 126 -12.39 -8.43 3.85
CA ASN A 126 -12.55 -9.88 3.70
C ASN A 126 -11.46 -10.51 2.81
N PHE A 127 -10.79 -9.72 1.98
CA PHE A 127 -9.76 -10.18 1.04
C PHE A 127 -8.36 -9.73 1.45
N PHE A 128 -8.23 -8.51 1.96
CA PHE A 128 -6.96 -7.92 2.39
C PHE A 128 -7.11 -7.45 3.83
N VAL A 129 -6.28 -7.96 4.73
CA VAL A 129 -6.31 -7.53 6.14
C VAL A 129 -5.96 -6.05 6.25
N LEU A 130 -6.97 -5.21 6.47
CA LEU A 130 -6.82 -3.78 6.71
C LEU A 130 -6.53 -3.56 8.20
N LYS A 131 -5.72 -2.56 8.51
CA LYS A 131 -5.49 -2.17 9.91
C LYS A 131 -6.77 -1.51 10.44
N PRO A 132 -7.43 -2.04 11.48
CA PRO A 132 -8.71 -1.49 11.93
C PRO A 132 -8.63 0.01 12.28
N ASP A 133 -7.54 0.42 12.92
CA ASP A 133 -7.32 1.82 13.34
C ASP A 133 -6.99 2.77 12.18
N SER A 134 -6.73 2.24 10.97
CA SER A 134 -6.53 3.03 9.76
C SER A 134 -7.82 3.23 8.95
N ILE A 135 -8.91 2.53 9.26
CA ILE A 135 -10.21 2.71 8.59
C ILE A 135 -10.91 3.92 9.20
N LYS A 136 -10.50 5.10 8.76
CA LYS A 136 -11.01 6.39 9.24
C LYS A 136 -10.90 7.45 8.15
N GLU A 137 -11.39 8.63 8.49
CA GLU A 137 -11.28 9.80 7.63
C GLU A 137 -9.79 10.11 7.31
N PRO A 138 -9.41 10.28 6.02
CA PRO A 138 -8.01 10.43 5.64
C PRO A 138 -7.48 11.80 6.07
N THR A 139 -6.33 11.78 6.76
CA THR A 139 -5.54 12.99 7.07
C THR A 139 -4.33 13.14 6.15
N THR A 140 -3.97 12.06 5.45
CA THR A 140 -2.82 12.00 4.55
C THR A 140 -3.09 11.06 3.39
N TYR A 141 -2.50 11.32 2.23
CA TYR A 141 -2.46 10.40 1.08
C TYR A 141 -1.21 10.66 0.26
N LEU A 142 -0.43 9.61 -0.03
CA LEU A 142 0.82 9.72 -0.82
C LEU A 142 1.78 10.81 -0.30
N GLY A 143 1.83 10.99 1.03
CA GLY A 143 2.64 12.00 1.71
C GLY A 143 2.07 13.42 1.68
N ALA A 144 0.97 13.67 0.98
CA ALA A 144 0.25 14.94 1.03
C ALA A 144 -0.74 14.98 2.19
N THR A 145 -0.95 16.15 2.79
CA THR A 145 -1.95 16.34 3.84
C THR A 145 -3.32 16.49 3.19
N ILE A 146 -4.33 15.82 3.74
CA ILE A 146 -5.73 15.93 3.32
C ILE A 146 -6.56 16.49 4.49
N TRP A 147 -7.45 17.43 4.20
CA TRP A 147 -8.39 17.96 5.18
C TRP A 147 -9.68 18.42 4.52
N LYS A 148 -10.73 18.62 5.33
CA LYS A 148 -11.96 19.27 4.90
C LYS A 148 -11.79 20.78 4.96
N HIS A 149 -12.15 21.46 3.89
CA HIS A 149 -12.15 22.91 3.79
C HIS A 149 -13.54 23.40 3.37
N LYS A 150 -13.89 24.62 3.77
CA LYS A 150 -15.15 25.25 3.40
C LYS A 150 -14.80 26.47 2.58
N LEU A 151 -15.24 26.49 1.32
CA LEU A 151 -15.03 27.65 0.45
C LEU A 151 -16.02 28.75 0.83
N ASP A 152 -15.62 30.01 0.62
CA ASP A 152 -16.45 31.15 0.93
C ASP A 152 -17.76 31.10 0.12
N GLY A 153 -18.89 31.08 0.84
CA GLY A 153 -20.22 31.02 0.24
C GLY A 153 -20.83 29.62 0.12
N ASP A 154 -20.06 28.55 0.34
CA ASP A 154 -20.59 27.18 0.35
C ASP A 154 -21.29 26.87 1.69
N ASP A 155 -22.26 25.97 1.69
CA ASP A 155 -22.87 25.40 2.89
C ASP A 155 -22.33 23.98 3.22
N TYR A 156 -21.52 23.41 2.33
CA TYR A 156 -20.91 22.08 2.44
C TYR A 156 -19.38 22.15 2.57
N PHE A 157 -18.77 21.03 2.98
CA PHE A 157 -17.31 20.87 3.00
C PHE A 157 -16.81 20.28 1.69
N THR A 158 -15.68 20.79 1.22
CA THR A 158 -14.87 20.21 0.14
C THR A 158 -13.63 19.56 0.72
N TRP A 159 -13.02 18.66 -0.05
CA TRP A 159 -11.74 18.05 0.29
C TRP A 159 -10.60 18.88 -0.30
N ALA A 160 -9.64 19.25 0.53
CA ALA A 160 -8.43 19.94 0.14
C ALA A 160 -7.21 19.03 0.35
N ILE A 161 -6.21 19.21 -0.52
CA ILE A 161 -4.94 18.49 -0.48
C ILE A 161 -3.78 19.49 -0.51
N GLY A 162 -2.80 19.29 0.35
CA GLY A 162 -1.66 20.19 0.54
C GLY A 162 -0.33 19.46 0.36
N SER A 163 0.58 20.06 -0.38
CA SER A 163 1.88 19.47 -0.72
C SER A 163 2.99 19.78 0.28
N GLU A 164 2.74 20.63 1.28
CA GLU A 164 3.78 21.08 2.21
C GLU A 164 4.48 19.91 2.93
N ALA A 165 3.72 19.01 3.54
CA ALA A 165 4.26 17.83 4.22
C ALA A 165 5.06 16.93 3.26
N TYR A 166 4.55 16.71 2.05
CA TYR A 166 5.23 15.94 1.01
C TYR A 166 6.57 16.56 0.62
N LEU A 167 6.61 17.88 0.42
CA LEU A 167 7.82 18.62 0.05
C LEU A 167 8.85 18.59 1.18
N GLN A 168 8.43 18.80 2.43
CA GLN A 168 9.30 18.74 3.59
C GLN A 168 9.98 17.38 3.73
N GLU A 169 9.21 16.27 3.63
CA GLU A 169 9.79 14.92 3.76
C GLU A 169 10.65 14.54 2.55
N SER A 170 10.28 14.99 1.34
CA SER A 170 11.09 14.81 0.13
C SER A 170 12.46 15.50 0.25
N LEU A 171 12.48 16.75 0.73
CA LEU A 171 13.72 17.50 0.97
C LEU A 171 14.57 16.85 2.06
N ARG A 172 13.94 16.44 3.17
CA ARG A 172 14.61 15.75 4.28
C ARG A 172 15.28 14.45 3.84
N SER A 173 14.57 13.65 3.05
CA SER A 173 15.07 12.38 2.51
C SER A 173 16.27 12.60 1.59
N LYS A 174 16.22 13.63 0.75
CA LYS A 174 17.35 13.99 -0.13
C LYS A 174 18.59 14.40 0.66
N LEU A 175 18.42 15.25 1.68
CA LEU A 175 19.53 15.71 2.53
C LEU A 175 20.20 14.56 3.30
N ARG A 176 19.43 13.52 3.68
CA ARG A 176 19.98 12.31 4.32
C ARG A 176 20.81 11.44 3.38
N GLN A 177 20.55 11.45 2.07
CA GLN A 177 21.31 10.67 1.09
C GLN A 177 22.63 11.35 0.69
N CYS A 178 22.78 12.64 0.97
CA CYS A 178 23.98 13.42 0.64
C CYS A 178 25.03 13.45 1.76
N ASN A 179 24.69 12.99 2.97
CA ASN A 179 25.59 12.87 4.13
C ASN A 179 25.86 11.39 4.44
#